data_AF-A0A2N3G8Y5-F1
#
_entry.id   AF-A0A2N3G8Y5-F1
#
_cell.length_a   1.000
_cell.length_b   1.000
_cell.length_c   1.000
_cell.angle_alpha   90.00
_cell.angle_beta   90.00
_cell.angle_gamma   90.00
#
_symmetry.space_group_name_H-M   'P 1'
#
loop_
_entity.id
_entity.type
_entity.pdbx_description
1 polymer ?
#
loop_
_entity_poly.entity_id
_entity_poly.type
_entity_poly.pdbx_seq_one_letter_code
_entity_poly.pdbx_strand_id
1 'polypeptide(L)'
;MNDVLFVVSTDSFAAEQIARPLRDRGWAVETEASEPAMACWRIHECAPAAVVISLAINPFAACDLACALTVAVSTRDIPIVFAGGSAEDRATALGLRPDAVAVDIHDVPWAIKRLSLGN
;
A
#
# COMPACT_ATOMS: atom_id res chain seq x y z
N MET A 1 16.01 -8.94 -8.81
CA MET A 1 14.55 -8.89 -8.96
C MET A 1 14.16 -7.46 -8.70
N ASN A 2 13.56 -6.78 -9.69
CA ASN A 2 13.08 -5.41 -9.51
C ASN A 2 11.64 -5.51 -9.02
N ASP A 3 11.47 -5.72 -7.72
CA ASP A 3 10.15 -5.75 -7.11
C ASP A 3 9.55 -4.33 -7.17
N VAL A 4 8.49 -4.19 -7.97
CA VAL A 4 7.76 -2.93 -8.10
C VAL A 4 6.79 -2.82 -6.93
N LEU A 5 6.88 -1.73 -6.18
CA LEU A 5 5.98 -1.37 -5.10
C LEU A 5 5.03 -0.30 -5.59
N PHE A 6 3.76 -0.41 -5.21
CA PHE A 6 2.76 0.57 -5.59
C PHE A 6 2.25 1.29 -4.35
N VAL A 7 2.48 2.59 -4.25
CA VAL A 7 2.04 3.42 -3.12
C VAL A 7 0.80 4.19 -3.53
N VAL A 8 -0.29 4.01 -2.80
CA VAL A 8 -1.53 4.76 -2.99
C VAL A 8 -1.78 5.67 -1.80
N SER A 9 -2.03 6.93 -2.09
CA SER A 9 -2.40 7.94 -1.10
C SER A 9 -3.37 8.92 -1.75
N THR A 10 -4.23 9.56 -0.97
CA THR A 10 -5.04 10.69 -1.48
C THR A 10 -4.25 12.00 -1.51
N ASP A 11 -3.04 11.98 -0.96
CA ASP A 11 -2.13 13.12 -0.91
C ASP A 11 -0.77 12.74 -1.49
N SER A 12 -0.32 13.53 -2.47
CA SER A 12 0.95 13.34 -3.17
C SER A 12 2.17 13.50 -2.24
N PHE A 13 2.08 14.35 -1.21
CA PHE A 13 3.17 14.52 -0.26
C PHE A 13 3.31 13.29 0.65
N ALA A 14 2.21 12.76 1.16
CA ALA A 14 2.20 11.50 1.91
C ALA A 14 2.68 10.31 1.06
N ALA A 15 2.29 10.23 -0.22
CA ALA A 15 2.80 9.20 -1.14
C ALA A 15 4.33 9.29 -1.28
N GLU A 16 4.86 10.49 -1.48
CA GLU A 16 6.30 10.68 -1.66
C GLU A 16 7.09 10.41 -0.37
N GLN A 17 6.53 10.74 0.80
CA GLN A 17 7.14 10.41 2.09
C GLN A 17 7.31 8.90 2.31
N ILE A 18 6.38 8.09 1.78
CA ILE A 18 6.48 6.63 1.78
C ILE A 18 7.43 6.13 0.68
N ALA A 19 7.31 6.70 -0.52
CA ALA A 19 8.03 6.21 -1.69
C ALA A 19 9.54 6.50 -1.61
N ARG A 20 9.93 7.67 -1.12
CA ARG A 20 11.33 8.09 -1.01
C ARG A 20 12.22 7.09 -0.24
N PRO A 21 11.90 6.68 1.01
CA PRO A 21 12.72 5.72 1.74
C PRO A 21 12.75 4.32 1.11
N LEU A 22 11.75 3.96 0.30
CA LEU A 22 11.72 2.71 -0.46
C LEU A 22 12.62 2.79 -1.70
N ARG A 23 12.55 3.90 -2.45
CA ARG A 23 13.43 4.19 -3.60
C ARG A 23 14.90 4.28 -3.18
N ASP A 24 15.19 4.93 -2.06
CA ASP A 24 16.55 5.03 -1.50
C ASP A 24 17.14 3.65 -1.14
N ARG A 25 16.28 2.65 -0.92
CA ARG A 25 16.67 1.25 -0.67
C ARG A 25 16.76 0.40 -1.95
N GLY A 26 16.57 0.99 -3.13
CA GLY A 26 16.69 0.33 -4.43
C GLY A 26 15.40 -0.31 -4.94
N TRP A 27 14.24 -0.06 -4.32
CA TRP A 27 12.96 -0.56 -4.80
C TRP A 27 12.42 0.35 -5.91
N ALA A 28 11.79 -0.25 -6.92
CA ALA A 28 11.04 0.50 -7.91
C ALA A 28 9.68 0.87 -7.29
N VAL A 29 9.37 2.17 -7.18
CA VAL A 29 8.15 2.61 -6.50
C VAL A 29 7.31 3.50 -7.41
N GLU A 30 6.13 3.00 -7.75
CA GLU A 30 5.08 3.75 -8.41
C GLU A 30 4.18 4.39 -7.35
N THR A 31 3.70 5.61 -7.62
CA THR A 31 2.83 6.35 -6.71
C THR A 31 1.60 6.82 -7.46
N GLU A 32 0.41 6.55 -6.92
CA GLU A 32 -0.84 7.08 -7.46
C GLU A 32 -1.59 7.87 -6.38
N ALA A 33 -1.81 9.16 -6.66
CA ALA A 33 -2.23 10.12 -5.65
C ALA A 33 -3.70 10.58 -5.77
N SER A 34 -4.40 10.26 -6.86
CA SER A 34 -5.56 11.06 -7.26
C SER A 34 -6.84 10.31 -7.56
N GLU A 35 -6.79 9.05 -7.98
CA GLU A 35 -8.01 8.34 -8.36
C GLU A 35 -7.96 6.84 -8.05
N PRO A 36 -8.77 6.37 -7.07
CA PRO A 36 -8.79 4.96 -6.66
C PRO A 36 -9.08 3.99 -7.81
N ALA A 37 -9.95 4.37 -8.75
CA ALA A 37 -10.27 3.56 -9.93
C ALA A 37 -9.06 3.39 -10.86
N MET A 38 -8.30 4.47 -11.08
CA MET A 38 -7.05 4.41 -11.85
C MET A 38 -5.97 3.64 -11.11
N ALA A 39 -5.89 3.77 -9.78
CA ALA A 39 -4.95 2.99 -8.97
C ALA A 39 -5.18 1.49 -9.12
N CYS A 40 -6.44 1.02 -9.05
CA CYS A 40 -6.77 -0.38 -9.29
C CYS A 40 -6.35 -0.86 -10.68
N TRP A 41 -6.60 -0.06 -11.73
CA TRP A 41 -6.22 -0.39 -13.09
C TRP A 41 -4.68 -0.45 -13.26
N ARG A 42 -3.94 0.52 -12.71
CA ARG A 42 -2.47 0.52 -12.76
C ARG A 42 -1.84 -0.61 -11.95
N ILE A 43 -2.39 -0.92 -10.77
CA ILE A 43 -1.96 -2.07 -9.96
C ILE A 43 -2.18 -3.37 -10.76
N HIS A 44 -3.30 -3.46 -11.48
CA HIS A 44 -3.58 -4.61 -12.33
C HIS A 44 -2.56 -4.74 -13.48
N GLU A 45 -2.22 -3.65 -14.18
CA GLU A 45 -1.26 -3.68 -15.29
C GLU A 45 0.18 -3.93 -14.82
N CYS A 46 0.59 -3.32 -13.71
CA CYS A 46 1.97 -3.41 -13.22
C CYS A 46 2.25 -4.72 -12.46
N ALA A 47 1.23 -5.37 -11.91
CA ALA A 47 1.35 -6.54 -11.03
C ALA A 47 2.44 -6.35 -9.95
N PRO A 48 2.31 -5.33 -9.07
CA PRO A 48 3.34 -5.01 -8.09
C PRO A 48 3.52 -6.14 -7.07
N ALA A 49 4.73 -6.22 -6.53
CA ALA A 49 5.07 -7.19 -5.48
C ALA A 49 4.33 -6.91 -4.17
N ALA A 50 3.99 -5.64 -3.89
CA ALA A 50 3.16 -5.23 -2.78
C ALA A 50 2.52 -3.85 -3.03
N VAL A 51 1.37 -3.61 -2.41
CA VAL A 51 0.67 -2.33 -2.44
C VAL A 51 0.74 -1.70 -1.05
N VAL A 52 1.16 -0.44 -0.97
CA VAL A 52 1.18 0.35 0.26
C VAL A 52 0.07 1.40 0.19
N ILE A 53 -0.84 1.41 1.16
CA ILE A 53 -1.95 2.35 1.22
C ILE A 53 -1.79 3.26 2.43
N SER A 54 -1.75 4.58 2.21
CA SER A 54 -1.63 5.54 3.32
C SER A 54 -2.96 5.73 4.05
N LEU A 55 -2.94 5.62 5.38
CA LEU A 55 -4.07 5.93 6.26
C LEU A 55 -4.05 7.38 6.79
N ALA A 56 -3.01 8.16 6.48
CA ALA A 56 -2.72 9.42 7.16
C ALA A 56 -3.77 10.53 6.95
N ILE A 57 -4.49 10.53 5.83
CA ILE A 57 -5.43 11.59 5.45
C ILE A 57 -6.87 11.10 5.55
N ASN A 58 -7.17 9.95 4.93
CA ASN A 58 -8.52 9.41 4.86
C ASN A 58 -8.50 7.87 5.01
N PRO A 59 -8.59 7.36 6.25
CA PRO A 59 -8.55 5.92 6.50
C PRO A 59 -9.75 5.18 5.92
N PHE A 60 -10.92 5.81 5.81
CA PHE A 60 -12.10 5.20 5.19
C PHE A 60 -11.89 4.97 3.69
N ALA A 61 -11.45 5.98 2.95
CA ALA A 61 -11.16 5.84 1.52
C ALA A 61 -10.04 4.81 1.25
N ALA A 62 -9.05 4.75 2.14
CA ALA A 62 -7.99 3.74 2.08
C ALA A 62 -8.53 2.31 2.29
N CYS A 63 -9.45 2.13 3.23
CA CYS A 63 -10.11 0.84 3.45
C CYS A 63 -11.00 0.43 2.27
N ASP A 64 -11.77 1.36 1.70
CA ASP A 64 -12.59 1.11 0.51
C ASP A 64 -11.72 0.69 -0.68
N LEU A 65 -10.59 1.35 -0.89
CA LEU A 65 -9.61 0.96 -1.92
C LEU A 65 -9.03 -0.43 -1.68
N ALA A 66 -8.63 -0.75 -0.46
CA ALA A 66 -8.12 -2.08 -0.11
C ALA A 66 -9.18 -3.16 -0.37
N CYS A 67 -10.44 -2.88 -0.03
CA CYS A 67 -11.57 -3.74 -0.33
C CYS A 67 -11.78 -3.90 -1.86
N ALA A 68 -11.68 -2.83 -2.64
CA ALA A 68 -11.78 -2.91 -4.10
C ALA A 68 -10.68 -3.79 -4.71
N LEU A 69 -9.43 -3.65 -4.24
CA LEU A 69 -8.30 -4.48 -4.68
C LEU A 69 -8.44 -5.96 -4.28
N THR A 70 -9.19 -6.23 -3.21
CA THR A 70 -9.52 -7.59 -2.76
C THR A 70 -10.44 -8.31 -3.73
N VAL A 71 -11.45 -7.60 -4.23
CA VAL A 71 -12.53 -8.18 -5.02
C VAL A 71 -12.04 -8.53 -6.44
N ALA A 72 -11.05 -7.79 -6.95
CA ALA A 72 -10.46 -8.07 -8.24
C ALA A 72 -9.55 -9.32 -8.19
N VAL A 73 -9.93 -10.34 -8.97
CA VAL A 73 -9.22 -11.64 -9.06
C VAL A 73 -7.73 -11.49 -9.36
N SER A 74 -7.37 -10.48 -10.14
CA SER A 74 -6.00 -10.21 -10.56
C SER A 74 -5.14 -9.51 -9.50
N THR A 75 -5.74 -8.95 -8.44
CA THR A 75 -5.03 -8.19 -7.40
C THR A 75 -5.25 -8.74 -6.00
N ARG A 76 -6.14 -9.74 -5.83
CA ARG A 76 -6.48 -10.33 -4.52
C ARG A 76 -5.30 -10.98 -3.79
N ASP A 77 -4.33 -11.48 -4.55
CA ASP A 77 -3.16 -12.22 -4.05
C ASP A 77 -1.97 -11.29 -3.76
N ILE A 78 -2.11 -9.99 -4.05
CA ILE A 78 -1.06 -9.00 -3.81
C ILE A 78 -1.05 -8.61 -2.32
N PRO A 79 0.11 -8.66 -1.64
CA PRO A 79 0.23 -8.20 -0.26
C PRO A 79 -0.12 -6.72 -0.12
N ILE A 80 -0.99 -6.39 0.84
CA ILE A 80 -1.39 -5.02 1.17
C ILE A 80 -0.73 -4.58 2.48
N VAL A 81 -0.13 -3.40 2.47
CA VAL A 81 0.47 -2.75 3.64
C VAL A 81 -0.24 -1.41 3.90
N PHE A 82 -0.88 -1.26 5.05
CA PHE A 82 -1.39 0.03 5.50
C PHE A 82 -0.29 0.82 6.22
N ALA A 83 -0.11 2.09 5.83
CA ALA A 83 0.96 2.94 6.32
C ALA A 83 0.44 4.22 7.00
N GLY A 84 0.92 4.48 8.22
CA GLY A 84 0.56 5.68 8.99
C GLY A 84 -0.83 5.59 9.62
N GLY A 85 -1.47 6.76 9.80
CA GLY A 85 -2.74 6.87 10.53
C GLY A 85 -2.58 6.66 12.04
N SER A 86 -3.67 6.76 12.79
CA SER A 86 -3.68 6.46 14.22
C SER A 86 -3.61 4.95 14.48
N ALA A 87 -3.37 4.56 15.74
CA ALA A 87 -3.46 3.15 16.13
C ALA A 87 -4.88 2.58 15.92
N GLU A 88 -5.91 3.42 16.10
CA GLU A 88 -7.32 3.04 15.90
C GLU A 88 -7.65 2.85 14.42
N ASP A 89 -7.13 3.70 13.54
CA ASP A 89 -7.31 3.57 12.09
C ASP A 89 -6.67 2.27 11.58
N ARG A 90 -5.47 1.96 12.07
CA ARG A 90 -4.78 0.70 11.74
C ARG A 90 -5.53 -0.52 12.25
N ALA A 91 -6.08 -0.46 13.46
CA ALA A 91 -6.91 -1.54 14.00
C ALA A 91 -8.20 -1.73 13.19
N THR A 92 -8.83 -0.65 12.77
CA THR A 92 -10.01 -0.66 11.89
C THR A 92 -9.68 -1.29 10.53
N ALA A 93 -8.58 -0.86 9.91
CA ALA A 93 -8.11 -1.39 8.64
C ALA A 93 -7.81 -2.90 8.71
N LEU A 94 -7.17 -3.35 9.80
CA LEU A 94 -6.94 -4.78 10.05
C LEU A 94 -8.22 -5.55 10.36
N GLY A 95 -9.22 -4.92 10.99
CA GLY A 95 -10.53 -5.52 11.21
C GLY A 95 -11.28 -5.80 9.89
N LEU A 96 -11.08 -4.93 8.89
CA LEU A 96 -11.63 -5.10 7.54
C LEU A 96 -10.79 -6.05 6.69
N ARG A 97 -9.47 -6.09 6.89
CA ARG A 97 -8.51 -6.87 6.11
C ARG A 97 -7.45 -7.51 7.03
N PRO A 98 -7.75 -8.67 7.64
CA PRO A 98 -6.87 -9.31 8.63
C PRO A 98 -5.54 -9.85 8.07
N ASP A 99 -5.47 -10.05 6.76
CA ASP A 99 -4.30 -10.53 6.03
C ASP A 99 -3.35 -9.39 5.60
N ALA A 100 -3.78 -8.13 5.72
CA ALA A 100 -2.92 -6.98 5.49
C ALA A 100 -1.95 -6.75 6.66
N VAL A 101 -0.90 -5.97 6.40
CA VAL A 101 0.05 -5.53 7.42
C VAL A 101 -0.16 -4.04 7.67
N ALA A 102 -0.48 -3.64 8.90
CA ALA A 102 -0.60 -2.23 9.25
C ALA A 102 0.61 -1.78 10.08
N VAL A 103 1.33 -0.77 9.60
CA VAL A 103 2.54 -0.23 10.22
C VAL A 103 2.56 1.29 10.20
N ASP A 104 3.46 1.87 10.99
CA ASP A 104 3.74 3.30 10.87
C ASP A 104 4.44 3.60 9.54
N ILE A 105 4.37 4.86 9.08
CA ILE A 105 5.00 5.30 7.82
C ILE A 105 6.51 5.01 7.80
N HIS A 106 7.17 5.12 8.94
CA HIS A 106 8.61 4.88 9.06
C HIS A 106 8.99 3.40 8.99
N ASP A 107 8.06 2.50 9.29
CA ASP A 107 8.27 1.05 9.34
C ASP A 107 7.89 0.34 8.04
N VAL A 108 7.30 1.04 7.07
CA VAL A 108 6.93 0.49 5.75
C VAL A 108 8.08 -0.27 5.09
N PRO A 109 9.32 0.24 5.02
CA PRO A 109 10.40 -0.50 4.37
C PRO A 109 10.71 -1.84 5.02
N TRP A 110 10.52 -1.95 6.33
CA TRP A 110 10.72 -3.20 7.07
C TRP A 110 9.58 -4.19 6.82
N ALA A 111 8.34 -3.70 6.76
CA ALA A 111 7.18 -4.51 6.41
C ALA A 111 7.33 -5.11 5.01
N ILE A 112 7.70 -4.29 4.02
CA ILE A 112 7.92 -4.73 2.64
C ILE A 112 9.06 -5.75 2.57
N LYS A 113 10.20 -5.47 3.21
CA LYS A 113 11.33 -6.41 3.24
C LYS A 113 10.92 -7.76 3.83
N ARG A 114 10.07 -7.78 4.85
CA ARG A 114 9.56 -9.02 5.45
C ARG A 114 8.62 -9.78 4.51
N LEU A 115 7.80 -9.09 3.73
CA LEU A 115 6.93 -9.70 2.73
C LEU A 115 7.74 -10.29 1.56
N SER A 116 8.75 -9.58 1.07
CA SER A 116 9.57 -10.04 -0.06
C SER A 116 10.61 -11.11 0.30
N LEU A 117 11.02 -11.23 1.57
CA LEU A 117 11.90 -12.31 2.05
C LEU A 117 11.14 -13.59 2.42
N GLY A 118 9.81 -13.56 2.39
CA GLY A 118 8.95 -14.69 2.72
C GLY A 118 8.63 -15.62 1.55
N ASN A 119 9.18 -15.35 0.35
CA ASN A 119 8.95 -16.12 -0.88
C ASN A 119 10.24 -16.82 -1.36
#